data_AF-A0A7C3CM66-F1
#
_entry.id   AF-A0A7C3CM66-F1
#
_cell.length_a   1.000
_cell.length_b   1.000
_cell.length_c   1.000
_cell.angle_alpha   90.00
_cell.angle_beta   90.00
_cell.angle_gamma   90.00
#
_symmetry.space_group_name_H-M   'P 1'
#
loop_
_entity.id
_entity.type
_entity.pdbx_description
1 polymer ?
#
loop_
_entity_poly.entity_id
_entity_poly.type
_entity_poly.pdbx_seq_one_letter_code
_entity_poly.pdbx_strand_id
1 'polypeptide(L)'
;MHRCRRTQSQRPALWLRVVYLGVPLHSLVPFTMAMQMSTNGLKEQTLAEIRNIRDEYPDARSALLPALRLVQREYGWLPESAFDEVAAILDLPPTYVASVASFYTMFHQEPVGRHVIWVCTNISCSLLGAEHLLDYLSRKLGIAVGETTPDGRWTLLE
;
A
#
# COMPACT_ATOMS: atom_id res chain seq x y z
N MET A 1 34.27 -20.83 -24.66
CA MET A 1 33.87 -22.22 -24.97
C MET A 1 33.87 -23.00 -23.66
N HIS A 2 32.77 -23.62 -23.26
CA HIS A 2 32.69 -24.97 -22.66
C HIS A 2 31.26 -25.21 -22.18
N ARG A 3 30.45 -25.74 -23.09
CA ARG A 3 29.27 -26.53 -22.75
C ARG A 3 29.73 -27.72 -21.93
N CYS A 4 29.10 -27.97 -20.78
CA CYS A 4 29.06 -29.30 -20.21
C CYS A 4 27.59 -29.70 -20.03
N ARG A 5 27.02 -30.31 -21.08
CA ARG A 5 25.86 -31.21 -20.96
C ARG A 5 26.40 -32.63 -20.83
N ARG A 6 25.97 -33.33 -19.79
CA ARG A 6 25.83 -34.80 -19.65
C ARG A 6 25.43 -35.06 -18.20
N THR A 7 24.52 -35.94 -17.80
CA THR A 7 23.56 -36.82 -18.46
C THR A 7 22.76 -37.43 -17.30
N GLN A 8 21.44 -37.39 -17.43
CA GLN A 8 20.45 -38.39 -17.01
C GLN A 8 20.98 -39.66 -16.29
N SER A 9 20.48 -39.89 -15.07
CA SER A 9 20.43 -41.19 -14.38
C SER A 9 19.10 -41.26 -13.62
N GLN A 10 18.00 -41.58 -14.31
CA GLN A 10 17.19 -42.79 -14.05
C GLN A 10 17.36 -43.42 -12.65
N ARG A 11 16.27 -43.47 -11.87
CA ARG A 11 15.53 -44.72 -11.58
C ARG A 11 14.12 -44.44 -11.00
N PRO A 12 13.17 -45.37 -11.16
CA PRO A 12 11.73 -45.11 -11.23
C PRO A 12 10.92 -45.81 -10.10
N ALA A 13 9.59 -45.82 -10.28
CA ALA A 13 8.57 -46.69 -9.65
C ALA A 13 7.93 -46.16 -8.35
N LEU A 14 6.71 -45.61 -8.46
CA LEU A 14 5.42 -46.33 -8.24
C LEU A 14 5.18 -46.64 -6.76
N TRP A 15 4.38 -45.82 -6.05
CA TRP A 15 3.45 -46.28 -5.02
C TRP A 15 2.24 -45.31 -4.93
N LEU A 16 1.08 -45.80 -5.41
CA LEU A 16 -0.33 -45.48 -5.08
C LEU A 16 -0.75 -43.99 -4.92
N ARG A 17 -1.70 -43.40 -5.65
CA ARG A 17 -3.03 -43.86 -6.14
C ARG A 17 -3.91 -44.50 -5.05
N VAL A 18 -4.45 -43.67 -4.16
CA VAL A 18 -5.73 -43.95 -3.48
C VAL A 18 -6.66 -42.76 -3.68
N VAL A 19 -7.72 -43.07 -4.41
CA VAL A 19 -8.92 -42.29 -4.65
C VAL A 19 -9.77 -42.32 -3.39
N TYR A 20 -10.27 -41.16 -2.95
CA TYR A 20 -11.55 -41.12 -2.23
C TYR A 20 -12.46 -40.10 -2.91
N LEU A 21 -13.46 -40.65 -3.58
CA LEU A 21 -14.63 -39.99 -4.15
C LEU A 21 -15.65 -39.71 -3.04
N GLY A 22 -16.24 -38.51 -3.06
CA GLY A 22 -17.68 -38.34 -2.84
C GLY A 22 -18.15 -37.66 -1.55
N VAL A 23 -18.38 -36.34 -1.61
CA VAL A 23 -19.45 -35.61 -0.88
C VAL A 23 -19.96 -34.47 -1.81
N PRO A 24 -21.28 -34.19 -1.87
CA PRO A 24 -21.97 -33.81 -3.10
C PRO A 24 -22.18 -32.31 -3.32
N LEU A 25 -22.57 -32.00 -4.57
CA LEU A 25 -23.13 -30.73 -5.07
C LEU A 25 -24.11 -30.10 -4.08
N HIS A 26 -23.83 -28.85 -3.71
CA HIS A 26 -24.71 -27.66 -3.70
C HIS A 26 -24.06 -26.68 -2.70
N SER A 27 -23.92 -25.41 -3.09
CA SER A 27 -23.38 -24.29 -2.30
C SER A 27 -21.90 -23.95 -2.48
N LEU A 28 -21.45 -23.68 -3.71
CA LEU A 28 -20.31 -22.77 -3.92
C LEU A 28 -20.65 -21.82 -5.07
N VAL A 29 -21.35 -20.76 -4.64
CA VAL A 29 -21.51 -19.47 -5.28
C VAL A 29 -20.26 -19.11 -6.11
N PRO A 30 -20.38 -18.59 -7.35
CA PRO A 30 -19.22 -18.22 -8.14
C PRO A 30 -18.42 -17.18 -7.36
N PHE A 31 -17.29 -17.61 -6.81
CA PHE A 31 -16.24 -16.77 -6.21
C PHE A 31 -15.63 -15.79 -7.25
N THR A 32 -16.10 -15.85 -8.48
CA THR A 32 -15.72 -15.06 -9.65
C THR A 32 -16.40 -13.69 -9.72
N MET A 33 -17.21 -13.29 -8.73
CA MET A 33 -18.05 -12.09 -8.81
C MET A 33 -17.98 -11.16 -7.58
N ALA A 34 -16.83 -11.08 -6.91
CA ALA A 34 -16.57 -10.06 -5.87
C ALA A 34 -15.09 -9.65 -5.77
N MET A 35 -14.37 -9.66 -6.90
CA MET A 35 -13.10 -8.95 -7.00
C MET A 35 -13.33 -7.73 -7.90
N GLN A 36 -14.05 -6.74 -7.36
CA GLN A 36 -14.00 -5.39 -7.91
C GLN A 36 -12.58 -4.87 -7.68
N MET A 37 -11.69 -5.18 -8.63
CA MET A 37 -10.58 -4.29 -8.94
C MET A 37 -11.20 -2.92 -9.17
N SER A 38 -10.97 -2.00 -8.24
CA SER A 38 -11.26 -0.59 -8.47
C SER A 38 -10.28 -0.10 -9.51
N THR A 39 -10.68 -0.20 -10.78
CA THR A 39 -9.95 0.30 -11.93
C THR A 39 -9.96 1.82 -11.92
N ASN A 40 -8.90 2.42 -11.39
CA ASN A 40 -8.38 3.71 -11.83
C ASN A 40 -6.88 3.67 -11.52
N GLY A 41 -6.07 3.22 -12.49
CA GLY A 41 -4.62 3.32 -12.40
C GLY A 41 -4.16 4.77 -12.33
N LEU A 42 -2.89 5.01 -12.03
CA LEU A 42 -2.35 6.36 -11.90
C LEU A 42 -2.59 7.17 -13.17
N LYS A 43 -2.87 8.48 -13.02
CA LYS A 43 -2.92 9.37 -14.18
C LYS A 43 -1.58 9.35 -14.92
N GLU A 44 -1.66 9.45 -16.25
CA GLU A 44 -0.46 9.48 -17.10
C GLU A 44 0.49 10.63 -16.76
N GLN A 45 -0.06 11.75 -16.28
CA GLN A 45 0.73 12.88 -15.77
C GLN A 45 1.58 12.48 -14.57
N THR A 46 0.99 11.79 -13.59
CA THR A 46 1.69 11.29 -12.41
C THR A 46 2.75 10.27 -12.77
N LEU A 47 2.45 9.36 -13.71
CA LEU A 47 3.43 8.40 -14.23
C LEU A 47 4.62 9.09 -14.92
N ALA A 48 4.37 10.16 -15.68
CA ALA A 48 5.43 10.97 -16.28
C ALA A 48 6.28 11.69 -15.23
N GLU A 49 5.67 12.27 -14.20
CA GLU A 49 6.40 12.90 -13.09
C GLU A 49 7.26 11.89 -12.33
N ILE A 50 6.77 10.67 -12.07
CA ILE A 50 7.55 9.60 -11.42
C ILE A 50 8.75 9.20 -12.28
N ARG A 51 8.59 9.12 -13.61
CA ARG A 51 9.71 8.87 -14.53
C ARG A 51 10.77 9.97 -14.48
N ASN A 52 10.35 11.24 -14.43
CA ASN A 52 11.28 12.35 -14.29
C ASN A 52 12.05 12.28 -12.97
N ILE A 53 11.37 12.01 -11.85
CA ILE A 53 12.00 11.82 -10.54
C ILE A 53 13.02 10.68 -10.60
N ARG A 54 12.68 9.56 -11.24
CA ARG A 54 13.60 8.43 -11.39
C ARG A 54 14.89 8.82 -12.12
N ASP A 55 14.83 9.72 -13.09
CA ASP A 55 16.01 10.19 -13.83
C ASP A 55 16.83 11.24 -13.07
N GLU A 56 16.25 11.91 -12.06
CA GLU A 56 16.97 12.86 -11.18
C GLU A 56 17.92 12.16 -10.20
N TYR A 57 17.63 10.90 -9.84
CA TYR A 57 18.41 10.16 -8.85
C TYR A 57 19.28 9.06 -9.50
N PRO A 58 20.55 8.90 -9.06
CA PRO A 58 21.39 7.82 -9.56
C PRO A 58 20.97 6.43 -9.05
N ASP A 59 20.26 6.37 -7.92
CA ASP A 59 19.72 5.13 -7.34
C ASP A 59 18.18 5.19 -7.31
N ALA A 60 17.55 4.19 -7.92
CA ALA A 60 16.09 4.07 -7.97
C ALA A 60 15.45 3.97 -6.59
N ARG A 61 16.15 3.45 -5.58
CA ARG A 61 15.63 3.41 -4.20
C ARG A 61 15.47 4.80 -3.59
N SER A 62 16.32 5.76 -4.00
CA SER A 62 16.25 7.14 -3.52
C SER A 62 15.06 7.90 -4.12
N ALA A 63 14.64 7.51 -5.33
CA ALA A 63 13.47 8.07 -6.01
C ALA A 63 12.12 7.59 -5.42
N LEU A 64 12.13 6.58 -4.53
CA LEU A 64 10.90 5.93 -4.06
C LEU A 64 10.02 6.84 -3.18
N LEU A 65 10.61 7.53 -2.20
CA LEU A 65 9.87 8.45 -1.31
C LEU A 65 9.16 9.58 -2.09
N PRO A 66 9.84 10.32 -2.99
CA PRO A 66 9.17 11.34 -3.77
C PRO A 66 8.13 10.76 -4.73
N ALA A 67 8.35 9.57 -5.31
CA ALA A 67 7.34 8.88 -6.12
C ALA A 67 6.06 8.56 -5.33
N LEU A 68 6.19 7.97 -4.14
CA LEU A 68 5.03 7.68 -3.26
C LEU A 68 4.29 8.95 -2.83
N ARG A 69 5.01 10.06 -2.62
CA ARG A 69 4.40 11.35 -2.30
C ARG A 69 3.50 11.86 -3.45
N LEU A 70 3.89 11.64 -4.70
CA LEU A 70 3.05 12.00 -5.85
C LEU A 70 1.77 11.17 -5.90
N VAL A 71 1.87 9.86 -5.67
CA VAL A 71 0.70 8.96 -5.59
C VAL A 71 -0.27 9.44 -4.50
N GLN A 72 0.26 9.70 -3.29
CA GLN A 72 -0.58 10.18 -2.18
C GLN A 72 -1.19 11.55 -2.46
N ARG A 73 -0.53 12.42 -3.22
CA ARG A 73 -1.11 13.71 -3.64
C ARG A 73 -2.32 13.52 -4.57
N GLU A 74 -2.31 12.48 -5.39
CA GLU A 74 -3.40 12.17 -6.32
C GLU A 74 -4.62 11.56 -5.63
N TYR A 75 -4.42 10.54 -4.80
CA TYR A 75 -5.51 9.80 -4.17
C TYR A 75 -5.85 10.25 -2.74
N GLY A 76 -4.96 11.01 -2.09
CA GLY A 76 -5.02 11.33 -0.65
C GLY A 76 -4.43 10.25 0.26
N TRP A 77 -4.28 9.02 -0.27
CA TRP A 77 -3.73 7.84 0.40
C TRP A 77 -3.04 6.94 -0.64
N LEU A 78 -2.47 5.80 -0.23
CA LEU A 78 -1.74 4.88 -1.09
C LEU A 78 -2.54 3.59 -1.34
N PRO A 79 -3.23 3.46 -2.49
CA PRO A 79 -3.89 2.21 -2.85
C PRO A 79 -2.87 1.13 -3.23
N GLU A 80 -3.19 -0.14 -2.94
CA GLU A 80 -2.31 -1.27 -3.26
C GLU A 80 -1.94 -1.34 -4.75
N SER A 81 -2.88 -1.00 -5.65
CA SER A 81 -2.62 -0.97 -7.09
C SER A 81 -1.52 0.02 -7.49
N ALA A 82 -1.36 1.12 -6.76
CA ALA A 82 -0.32 2.09 -7.05
C ALA A 82 1.08 1.59 -6.67
N PHE A 83 1.19 0.62 -5.75
CA PHE A 83 2.49 0.02 -5.42
C PHE A 83 3.08 -0.73 -6.61
N ASP A 84 2.27 -1.50 -7.33
CA ASP A 84 2.71 -2.25 -8.51
C ASP A 84 3.15 -1.31 -9.64
N GLU A 85 2.43 -0.22 -9.86
CA GLU A 85 2.76 0.78 -10.89
C GLU A 85 4.08 1.52 -10.57
N VAL A 86 4.25 1.95 -9.32
CA VAL A 86 5.50 2.60 -8.87
C VAL A 86 6.68 1.63 -8.91
N ALA A 87 6.47 0.39 -8.47
CA ALA A 87 7.47 -0.67 -8.50
C ALA A 87 7.96 -0.94 -9.93
N ALA A 88 7.05 -0.97 -10.91
CA ALA A 88 7.38 -1.17 -12.31
C ALA A 88 8.23 -0.02 -12.90
N ILE A 89 7.96 1.24 -12.53
CA ILE A 89 8.74 2.38 -13.03
C ILE A 89 10.14 2.43 -12.42
N LEU A 90 10.24 2.14 -11.12
CA LEU A 90 11.50 2.22 -10.38
C LEU A 90 12.34 0.94 -10.50
N ASP A 91 11.84 -0.11 -11.15
CA ASP A 91 12.48 -1.43 -11.23
C ASP A 91 12.81 -1.99 -9.83
N LEU A 92 11.83 -1.91 -8.92
CA LEU A 92 11.92 -2.39 -7.55
C LEU A 92 10.87 -3.48 -7.28
N PRO A 93 11.12 -4.41 -6.34
CA PRO A 93 10.10 -5.36 -5.92
C PRO A 93 8.89 -4.64 -5.27
N PRO A 94 7.63 -4.99 -5.59
CA PRO A 94 6.46 -4.40 -4.95
C PRO A 94 6.46 -4.55 -3.41
N THR A 95 7.01 -5.65 -2.91
CA THR A 95 7.19 -5.89 -1.47
C THR A 95 8.11 -4.87 -0.80
N TYR A 96 9.13 -4.38 -1.51
CA TYR A 96 10.02 -3.34 -1.02
C TYR A 96 9.28 -2.00 -0.94
N VAL A 97 8.48 -1.67 -1.95
CA VAL A 97 7.63 -0.46 -1.97
C VAL A 97 6.64 -0.47 -0.79
N ALA A 98 5.93 -1.58 -0.60
CA ALA A 98 5.00 -1.75 0.52
C ALA A 98 5.69 -1.63 1.89
N SER A 99 6.89 -2.20 2.02
CA SER A 99 7.69 -2.10 3.25
C SER A 99 8.04 -0.65 3.56
N VAL A 100 8.47 0.12 2.56
CA VAL A 100 8.80 1.55 2.72
C VAL A 100 7.54 2.38 3.04
N ALA A 101 6.42 2.11 2.39
CA ALA A 101 5.15 2.76 2.70
C ALA A 101 4.71 2.51 4.14
N SER A 102 4.87 1.28 4.64
CA SER A 102 4.54 0.94 6.05
C SER A 102 5.54 1.52 7.06
N PHE A 103 6.77 1.78 6.65
CA PHE A 103 7.83 2.27 7.54
C PHE A 103 7.66 3.76 7.88
N TYR A 104 7.22 4.58 6.92
CA TYR A 104 7.04 6.01 7.12
C TYR A 104 5.58 6.35 7.45
N THR A 105 5.34 6.82 8.68
CA THR A 105 4.00 7.20 9.19
C THR A 105 3.31 8.33 8.40
N MET A 106 4.06 9.08 7.59
CA MET A 106 3.50 10.12 6.70
C MET A 106 2.68 9.55 5.55
N PHE A 107 2.88 8.27 5.22
CA PHE A 107 2.17 7.61 4.15
C PHE A 107 0.89 6.95 4.69
N HIS A 108 -0.26 7.34 4.15
CA HIS A 108 -1.55 6.82 4.57
C HIS A 108 -1.90 5.59 3.73
N GLN A 109 -2.01 4.42 4.37
CA GLN A 109 -2.41 3.17 3.73
C GLN A 109 -3.94 2.99 3.69
N GLU A 110 -4.67 3.83 4.42
CA GLU A 110 -6.12 3.85 4.49
C GLU A 110 -6.66 5.20 3.99
N PRO A 111 -7.90 5.26 3.48
CA PRO A 111 -8.52 6.50 3.06
C PRO A 111 -8.60 7.52 4.20
N VAL A 112 -8.01 8.69 3.98
CA VAL A 112 -8.10 9.84 4.90
C VAL A 112 -9.02 10.91 4.33
N GLY A 113 -9.48 11.79 5.20
CA GLY A 113 -10.25 12.97 4.82
C GLY A 113 -9.44 13.96 4.01
N ARG A 114 -10.14 14.90 3.36
CA ARG A 114 -9.51 15.96 2.54
C ARG A 114 -8.42 16.75 3.29
N HIS A 115 -8.58 16.92 4.60
CA HIS A 115 -7.65 17.63 5.45
C HIS A 115 -7.27 16.75 6.63
N VAL A 116 -5.97 16.51 6.79
CA VAL A 116 -5.41 15.76 7.91
C VAL A 116 -4.82 16.77 8.91
N ILE A 117 -5.35 16.75 10.13
CA ILE A 117 -4.87 17.59 11.24
C ILE A 117 -3.92 16.73 12.08
N TRP A 118 -2.65 17.11 12.08
CA TRP A 118 -1.63 16.54 12.97
C TRP A 118 -1.44 17.43 14.17
N VAL A 119 -1.70 16.90 15.37
CA VAL A 119 -1.46 17.60 16.63
C VAL A 119 -0.21 17.03 17.26
N CYS A 120 0.84 17.83 17.37
CA CYS A 120 2.06 17.40 18.04
C CYS A 120 1.80 17.18 19.54
N THR A 121 1.97 15.94 20.00
CA THR A 121 1.93 15.55 21.42
C THR A 121 3.32 15.25 21.99
N ASN A 122 4.39 15.66 21.29
CA ASN A 122 5.75 15.57 21.83
C ASN A 122 5.90 16.44 23.10
N ILE A 123 6.90 16.14 23.92
CA ILE A 123 7.08 16.71 25.27
C ILE A 123 7.00 18.24 25.31
N SER A 124 7.58 18.94 24.33
CA SER A 124 7.53 20.41 24.28
C SER A 124 6.11 20.96 24.10
N CYS A 125 5.27 20.27 23.33
CA CYS A 125 3.88 20.67 23.09
C CYS A 125 2.97 20.21 24.24
N SER A 126 3.20 19.01 24.76
CA SER A 126 2.51 18.48 25.96
C SER A 126 2.68 19.40 27.17
N LEU A 127 3.89 19.92 27.42
CA LEU A 127 4.14 20.89 28.50
C LEU A 127 3.35 22.21 28.34
N LEU A 128 2.93 22.54 27.12
CA LEU A 128 2.08 23.70 26.82
C LEU A 128 0.58 23.36 26.78
N GLY A 129 0.20 22.11 27.07
CA GLY A 129 -1.17 21.63 27.10
C GLY A 129 -1.72 21.17 25.76
N ALA A 130 -0.92 20.50 24.92
CA ALA A 130 -1.36 19.95 23.64
C ALA A 130 -2.54 18.97 23.77
N GLU A 131 -2.63 18.25 24.89
CA GLU A 131 -3.73 17.34 25.21
C GLU A 131 -5.07 18.09 25.28
N HIS A 132 -5.08 19.30 25.83
CA HIS A 132 -6.28 20.13 25.86
C HIS A 132 -6.74 20.55 24.46
N LEU A 133 -5.78 20.80 23.55
CA LEU A 133 -6.07 21.10 22.15
C LEU A 133 -6.64 19.87 21.44
N LEU A 134 -6.04 18.70 21.65
CA LEU A 134 -6.50 17.44 21.07
C LEU A 134 -7.93 17.11 21.52
N ASP A 135 -8.21 17.23 22.82
CA ASP A 135 -9.55 17.03 23.42
C ASP A 135 -10.58 18.04 22.89
N TYR A 136 -10.17 19.29 22.67
CA TYR A 136 -11.03 20.31 22.09
C TYR A 136 -11.38 19.98 20.64
N LEU A 137 -10.39 19.58 19.84
CA LEU A 137 -10.59 19.22 18.43
C LEU A 137 -11.45 17.96 18.28
N SER A 138 -11.19 16.93 19.08
CA SER A 138 -12.00 15.69 19.10
C SER A 138 -13.47 16.01 19.41
N ARG A 139 -13.75 16.80 20.45
CA ARG A 139 -15.13 17.21 20.81
C ARG A 139 -15.79 18.08 19.75
N LYS A 140 -15.04 18.98 19.11
CA LYS A 140 -15.56 19.89 18.09
C LYS A 140 -15.90 19.17 16.79
N LEU A 141 -15.08 18.21 16.40
CA LEU A 141 -15.27 17.43 15.18
C LEU A 141 -16.18 16.21 15.40
N GLY A 142 -16.37 15.78 16.66
CA GLY A 142 -17.19 14.63 17.01
C GLY A 142 -16.55 13.28 16.64
N ILE A 143 -15.21 13.21 16.59
CA ILE A 143 -14.43 12.02 16.23
C ILE A 143 -13.33 11.77 17.25
N ALA A 144 -12.90 10.51 17.40
CA ALA A 144 -11.72 10.17 18.18
C ALA A 144 -10.41 10.45 17.40
N VAL A 145 -9.27 10.37 18.11
CA VAL A 145 -7.94 10.42 17.48
C VAL A 145 -7.75 9.16 16.64
N GLY A 146 -7.25 9.31 15.42
CA GLY A 146 -7.14 8.24 14.42
C GLY A 146 -8.35 8.13 13.50
N GLU A 147 -9.46 8.81 13.80
CA GLU A 147 -10.68 8.70 13.01
C GLU A 147 -10.84 9.82 11.98
N THR A 148 -11.72 9.57 11.02
CA THR A 148 -12.12 10.52 9.98
C THR A 148 -13.59 10.88 10.14
N THR A 149 -13.94 12.14 9.93
CA THR A 149 -15.33 12.59 10.01
C THR A 149 -16.22 11.88 8.99
N PRO A 150 -17.51 11.63 9.29
CA PRO A 150 -18.44 11.01 8.33
C PRO A 150 -18.58 11.79 7.02
N ASP A 151 -18.34 13.10 7.06
CA ASP A 151 -18.30 13.98 5.89
C ASP A 151 -17.08 13.75 4.97
N GLY A 152 -16.09 12.95 5.38
CA GLY A 152 -14.84 12.72 4.65
C GLY A 152 -13.93 13.95 4.55
N ARG A 153 -14.16 14.98 5.38
CA ARG A 153 -13.44 16.27 5.27
C ARG A 153 -12.21 16.36 6.16
N TRP A 154 -12.26 15.74 7.35
CA TRP A 154 -11.24 15.92 8.38
C TRP A 154 -10.83 14.57 8.96
N THR A 155 -9.52 14.38 9.11
CA THR A 155 -8.92 13.28 9.87
C THR A 155 -8.08 13.88 10.98
N LEU A 156 -8.20 13.36 12.21
CA LEU A 156 -7.45 13.83 13.37
C LEU A 156 -6.37 12.81 13.74
N LEU A 157 -5.11 13.21 13.73
CA LEU A 157 -3.95 12.38 14.08
C LEU A 157 -3.08 13.08 15.14
N GLU A 158 -2.30 12.29 15.87
CA GLU A 158 -1.29 12.74 16.84
C GLU A 158 0.12 12.26 16.46
#